data_AF-A0A2E9WMW7-F1
#
_entry.id   AF-A0A2E9WMW7-F1
#
_cell.length_a   1.000
_cell.length_b   1.000
_cell.length_c   1.000
_cell.angle_alpha   90.00
_cell.angle_beta   90.00
_cell.angle_gamma   90.00
#
_symmetry.space_group_name_H-M   'P 1'
#
loop_
_entity.id
_entity.type
_entity.pdbx_description
1 polymer ?
#
loop_
_entity_poly.entity_id
_entity_poly.type
_entity_poly.pdbx_seq_one_letter_code
_entity_poly.pdbx_strand_id
1 'polypeptide(L)'
;FDPHAPYEAPAEFLQRAEGKPYLGEVAAMDAAIGPLLDRLRAEPDYEDFCVIVVADHGESGGKHGEASHGLFCYDATLKVPLIVRLPGRARARGRSTERVSIVDVFPTALEAMGLSVPESDGLSLVAGDIAADRGVYFESYYGYLNYGWGHLAGWVGPGGQKYIHGPTPELYNTAADPGETSDLLVRNPFGIYKDSDGSLHEGGVVSVAREAMMRIAQAPALERTSSEEGAVSQEGMRGMGYAGSASVSVDLPEPASPSTLPSPADNLDEHYAVWSALAQSDRGKVDLAIAGLQQVVANNPRHSFAHSLLGEMLLEVKKPRKAIAVLSAMIELELDRPGLRRNLALAHAMLGEYKLALEHARAFEEFCPGDPQAAEFRRNIEKRQAELKSQRQGGN
;
A
#
# COMPACT_ATOMS: atom_id res chain seq x y z
N PHE A 1 10.48 -10.93 -1.56
CA PHE A 1 10.59 -9.86 -0.54
C PHE A 1 10.07 -10.52 0.70
N ASP A 2 10.87 -10.66 1.75
CA ASP A 2 10.55 -11.59 2.83
C ASP A 2 10.62 -10.84 4.18
N PRO A 3 9.75 -11.14 5.15
CA PRO A 3 8.58 -12.01 5.00
C PRO A 3 7.45 -11.34 4.20
N HIS A 4 6.78 -12.08 3.30
CA HIS A 4 5.62 -11.58 2.57
C HIS A 4 4.72 -12.75 2.12
N ALA A 5 3.40 -12.56 2.17
CA ALA A 5 2.46 -13.60 1.73
C ALA A 5 2.49 -13.80 0.19
N PRO A 6 2.33 -15.03 -0.34
CA PRO A 6 2.26 -16.30 0.38
C PRO A 6 3.61 -16.69 0.98
N TYR A 7 3.59 -17.16 2.23
CA TYR A 7 4.83 -17.50 2.94
C TYR A 7 5.38 -18.85 2.47
N GLU A 8 6.57 -18.83 1.88
CA GLU A 8 7.28 -19.97 1.30
C GLU A 8 8.68 -20.11 1.89
N ALA A 9 8.78 -20.11 3.23
CA ALA A 9 10.04 -20.24 3.95
C ALA A 9 10.87 -21.45 3.50
N PRO A 10 12.19 -21.30 3.28
CA PRO A 10 13.07 -22.43 3.01
C PRO A 10 13.01 -23.47 4.13
N ALA A 11 13.12 -24.76 3.77
CA ALA A 11 12.84 -25.87 4.67
C ALA A 11 13.64 -25.83 6.00
N GLU A 12 14.91 -25.40 5.96
CA GLU A 12 15.74 -25.29 7.15
C GLU A 12 15.22 -24.23 8.15
N PHE A 13 14.75 -23.09 7.65
CA PHE A 13 14.21 -22.02 8.48
C PHE A 13 12.78 -22.33 8.92
N LEU A 14 11.99 -22.99 8.07
CA LEU A 14 10.68 -23.50 8.46
C LEU A 14 10.80 -24.51 9.62
N GLN A 15 11.78 -25.41 9.57
CA GLN A 15 12.06 -26.34 10.66
C GLN A 15 12.48 -25.60 11.93
N ARG A 16 13.39 -24.63 11.83
CA ARG A 16 13.82 -23.77 12.94
C ARG A 16 12.65 -22.99 13.55
N ALA A 17 11.67 -22.62 12.73
CA ALA A 17 10.46 -21.91 13.12
C ALA A 17 9.30 -22.82 13.55
N GLU A 18 9.56 -24.10 13.84
CA GLU A 18 8.55 -25.08 14.28
C GLU A 18 7.37 -25.22 13.29
N GLY A 19 7.66 -25.11 11.99
CA GLY A 19 6.65 -25.22 10.94
C GLY A 19 5.80 -23.98 10.75
N LYS A 20 6.13 -22.83 11.38
CA LYS A 20 5.44 -21.55 11.19
C LYS A 20 6.05 -20.81 10.00
N PRO A 21 5.35 -20.71 8.83
CA PRO A 21 5.95 -20.18 7.61
C PRO A 21 6.46 -18.74 7.75
N TYR A 22 5.66 -17.83 8.30
CA TYR A 22 6.05 -16.43 8.52
C TYR A 22 7.33 -16.29 9.35
N LEU A 23 7.43 -17.02 10.47
CA LEU A 23 8.64 -16.98 11.32
C LEU A 23 9.84 -17.65 10.63
N GLY A 24 9.59 -18.61 9.74
CA GLY A 24 10.62 -19.18 8.88
C GLY A 24 11.20 -18.16 7.91
N GLU A 25 10.37 -17.34 7.28
CA GLU A 25 10.83 -16.25 6.41
C GLU A 25 11.56 -15.16 7.19
N VAL A 26 11.08 -14.81 8.39
CA VAL A 26 11.81 -13.88 9.30
C VAL A 26 13.21 -14.43 9.61
N ALA A 27 13.33 -15.72 9.94
CA ALA A 27 14.62 -16.33 10.23
C ALA A 27 15.53 -16.43 8.99
N ALA A 28 14.95 -16.65 7.80
CA ALA A 28 15.67 -16.66 6.54
C ALA A 28 16.21 -15.25 6.20
N MET A 29 15.39 -14.22 6.38
CA MET A 29 15.79 -12.83 6.16
C MET A 29 16.89 -12.38 7.13
N ASP A 30 16.76 -12.72 8.42
CA ASP A 30 17.81 -12.48 9.42
C ASP A 30 19.16 -13.12 9.01
N ALA A 31 19.12 -14.38 8.57
CA ALA A 31 20.30 -15.08 8.08
C ALA A 31 20.87 -14.48 6.78
N ALA A 32 20.02 -13.99 5.87
CA ALA A 32 20.44 -13.37 4.62
C ALA A 32 21.13 -12.01 4.83
N ILE A 33 20.68 -11.23 5.82
CA ILE A 33 21.27 -9.92 6.16
C ILE A 33 22.57 -10.07 6.96
N GLY A 34 22.73 -11.15 7.73
CA GLY A 34 23.90 -11.41 8.58
C GLY A 34 25.26 -11.17 7.90
N PRO A 35 25.55 -11.79 6.75
CA PRO A 35 26.83 -11.59 6.03
C PRO A 35 27.13 -10.15 5.65
N LEU A 36 26.10 -9.36 5.29
CA LEU A 36 26.26 -7.94 5.00
C LEU A 36 26.67 -7.18 6.26
N LEU A 37 25.99 -7.42 7.38
CA LEU A 37 26.32 -6.79 8.66
C LEU A 37 27.70 -7.20 9.17
N ASP A 38 28.10 -8.45 8.98
CA ASP A 38 29.43 -8.94 9.35
C ASP A 38 30.52 -8.32 8.50
N ARG A 39 30.27 -8.13 7.20
CA ARG A 39 31.19 -7.40 6.34
C ARG A 39 31.32 -5.94 6.77
N LEU A 40 30.21 -5.26 7.05
CA LEU A 40 30.22 -3.88 7.53
C LEU A 40 31.02 -3.75 8.84
N ARG A 41 30.85 -4.69 9.79
CA ARG A 41 31.60 -4.72 11.06
C ARG A 41 33.11 -4.90 10.87
N ALA A 42 33.55 -5.49 9.76
CA ALA A 42 34.96 -5.72 9.47
C ALA A 42 35.65 -4.53 8.80
N GLU A 43 34.90 -3.49 8.39
CA GLU A 43 35.49 -2.28 7.80
C GLU A 43 36.21 -1.44 8.89
N PRO A 44 37.39 -0.87 8.59
CA PRO A 44 38.17 -0.09 9.56
C PRO A 44 37.43 1.12 10.13
N ASP A 45 36.49 1.66 9.37
CA ASP A 45 35.66 2.82 9.67
C ASP A 45 34.25 2.44 10.12
N TYR A 46 34.01 1.20 10.57
CA TYR A 46 32.69 0.72 11.03
C TYR A 46 32.01 1.65 12.05
N GLU A 47 32.78 2.35 12.89
CA GLU A 47 32.22 3.28 13.85
C GLU A 47 31.53 4.49 13.20
N ASP A 48 31.91 4.88 11.98
CA ASP A 48 31.33 6.00 11.22
C ASP A 48 30.06 5.60 10.44
N PHE A 49 29.70 4.32 10.40
CA PHE A 49 28.50 3.87 9.68
C PHE A 49 27.21 4.17 10.44
N CYS A 50 26.23 4.69 9.72
CA CYS A 50 24.83 4.67 10.11
C CYS A 50 24.16 3.40 9.60
N VAL A 51 23.52 2.63 10.48
CA VAL A 51 22.73 1.44 10.09
C VAL A 51 21.30 1.63 10.58
N ILE A 52 20.36 1.65 9.65
CA ILE A 52 18.92 1.74 9.93
C ILE A 52 18.26 0.47 9.39
N VAL A 53 17.60 -0.27 10.26
CA VAL A 53 16.76 -1.43 9.89
C VAL A 53 15.33 -1.07 10.24
N VAL A 54 14.45 -1.12 9.25
CA VAL A 54 13.04 -0.76 9.40
C VAL A 54 12.19 -1.68 8.53
N ALA A 55 10.99 -2.04 9.00
CA ALA A 55 9.98 -2.64 8.13
C ALA A 55 9.04 -1.55 7.60
N ASP A 56 8.54 -1.71 6.38
CA ASP A 56 7.61 -0.80 5.74
C ASP A 56 6.19 -0.89 6.33
N HIS A 57 5.76 -2.10 6.71
CA HIS A 57 4.53 -2.35 7.46
C HIS A 57 4.64 -3.61 8.34
N GLY A 58 3.65 -3.80 9.20
CA GLY A 58 3.47 -4.98 10.05
C GLY A 58 2.60 -6.05 9.37
N GLU A 59 2.35 -7.13 10.09
CA GLU A 59 1.54 -8.27 9.62
C GLU A 59 0.40 -8.51 10.61
N SER A 60 -0.85 -8.47 10.14
CA SER A 60 -2.01 -8.61 11.02
C SER A 60 -2.08 -10.01 11.65
N GLY A 61 -1.77 -11.05 10.87
CA GLY A 61 -1.75 -12.43 11.35
C GLY A 61 -3.13 -12.92 11.82
N GLY A 62 -4.21 -12.44 11.18
CA GLY A 62 -5.60 -12.78 11.50
C GLY A 62 -6.26 -11.85 12.52
N LYS A 63 -5.54 -10.87 13.07
CA LYS A 63 -6.12 -9.88 13.98
C LYS A 63 -7.14 -9.02 13.25
N HIS A 64 -8.22 -8.67 13.93
CA HIS A 64 -9.36 -7.95 13.35
C HIS A 64 -9.92 -8.62 12.06
N GLY A 65 -9.69 -9.93 11.88
CA GLY A 65 -10.15 -10.67 10.72
C GLY A 65 -9.33 -10.46 9.44
N GLU A 66 -8.22 -9.70 9.47
CA GLU A 66 -7.30 -9.57 8.33
C GLU A 66 -6.19 -10.61 8.40
N ALA A 67 -6.06 -11.46 7.38
CA ALA A 67 -5.03 -12.49 7.34
C ALA A 67 -3.62 -11.90 7.21
N SER A 68 -3.46 -10.89 6.35
CA SER A 68 -2.19 -10.26 6.01
C SER A 68 -2.14 -8.79 6.46
N HIS A 69 -2.02 -7.84 5.52
CA HIS A 69 -1.92 -6.41 5.78
C HIS A 69 -2.55 -5.60 4.64
N GLY A 70 -2.77 -4.31 4.89
CA GLY A 70 -3.18 -3.31 3.90
C GLY A 70 -4.64 -2.88 4.00
N LEU A 71 -5.55 -3.71 4.51
CA LEU A 71 -6.97 -3.36 4.69
C LEU A 71 -7.19 -2.39 5.85
N PHE A 72 -6.44 -2.57 6.95
CA PHE A 72 -6.65 -1.87 8.20
C PHE A 72 -5.43 -1.11 8.71
N CYS A 73 -5.69 -0.19 9.65
CA CYS A 73 -4.71 0.67 10.30
C CYS A 73 -4.52 0.34 11.79
N TYR A 74 -4.58 -0.93 12.17
CA TYR A 74 -4.31 -1.38 13.55
C TYR A 74 -2.80 -1.44 13.82
N ASP A 75 -2.38 -1.41 15.08
CA ASP A 75 -0.96 -1.51 15.49
C ASP A 75 -0.32 -2.81 15.00
N ALA A 76 -1.12 -3.85 14.72
CA ALA A 76 -0.64 -5.08 14.08
C ALA A 76 0.01 -4.83 12.71
N THR A 77 -0.47 -3.84 11.94
CA THR A 77 0.07 -3.45 10.63
C THR A 77 0.88 -2.16 10.66
N LEU A 78 0.74 -1.31 11.68
CA LEU A 78 1.46 -0.03 11.76
C LEU A 78 2.72 -0.08 12.64
N LYS A 79 2.75 -0.91 13.68
CA LYS A 79 3.84 -0.91 14.67
C LYS A 79 4.95 -1.87 14.24
N VAL A 80 5.92 -1.31 13.52
CA VAL A 80 7.04 -2.04 12.91
C VAL A 80 8.33 -1.98 13.72
N PRO A 81 9.27 -2.94 13.52
CA PRO A 81 10.62 -2.80 14.05
C PRO A 81 11.34 -1.61 13.43
N LEU A 82 12.02 -0.83 14.27
CA LEU A 82 12.98 0.21 13.87
C LEU A 82 14.22 0.08 14.76
N ILE A 83 15.37 -0.19 14.16
CA ILE A 83 16.67 -0.26 14.82
C ILE A 83 17.57 0.78 14.15
N VAL A 84 18.12 1.69 14.95
CA VAL A 84 19.01 2.75 14.48
C VAL A 84 20.34 2.65 15.23
N ARG A 85 21.42 2.45 14.47
CA ARG A 85 22.80 2.62 14.94
C ARG A 85 23.35 3.88 14.28
N LEU A 86 23.53 4.93 15.08
CA LEU A 86 24.15 6.17 14.60
C LEU A 86 25.69 6.06 14.62
N PRO A 87 26.39 6.85 13.78
CA PRO A 87 27.85 6.99 13.82
C PRO A 87 28.35 7.33 15.24
N GLY A 88 29.51 6.78 15.60
CA GLY A 88 30.12 6.92 16.94
C GLY A 88 29.25 6.38 18.08
N ARG A 89 28.21 5.59 17.79
CA ARG A 89 27.20 5.13 18.76
C ARG A 89 26.49 6.28 19.48
N ALA A 90 26.31 7.40 18.78
CA ALA A 90 25.53 8.52 19.30
C ALA A 90 24.15 8.02 19.77
N ARG A 91 23.73 8.48 20.95
CA ARG A 91 22.46 8.09 21.60
C ARG A 91 22.25 6.57 21.74
N ALA A 92 23.30 5.79 21.97
CA ALA A 92 23.18 4.37 22.34
C ALA A 92 22.42 4.21 23.68
N ARG A 93 21.09 4.11 23.59
CA ARG A 93 20.15 4.07 24.74
C ARG A 93 19.49 2.69 24.92
N GLY A 94 19.86 1.70 24.11
CA GLY A 94 19.19 0.40 24.10
C GLY A 94 17.78 0.54 23.54
N ARG A 95 16.75 0.35 24.37
CA ARG A 95 15.34 0.44 23.96
C ARG A 95 14.78 1.83 24.27
N SER A 96 14.28 2.52 23.23
CA SER A 96 13.49 3.75 23.40
C SER A 96 11.99 3.45 23.42
N THR A 97 11.23 4.27 24.13
CA THR A 97 9.76 4.30 24.11
C THR A 97 9.21 5.57 23.46
N GLU A 98 10.09 6.39 22.87
CA GLU A 98 9.72 7.56 22.08
C GLU A 98 8.86 7.16 20.89
N ARG A 99 7.83 7.96 20.57
CA ARG A 99 6.98 7.72 19.41
C ARG A 99 7.68 8.25 18.16
N VAL A 100 8.01 7.33 17.26
CA VAL A 100 8.68 7.60 15.99
C VAL A 100 7.91 6.95 14.84
N SER A 101 8.18 7.37 13.61
CA SER A 101 7.53 6.88 12.40
C SER A 101 8.56 6.62 11.30
N ILE A 102 8.21 5.82 10.31
CA ILE A 102 9.08 5.53 9.16
C ILE A 102 9.50 6.80 8.40
N VAL A 103 8.66 7.86 8.44
CA VAL A 103 8.99 9.17 7.84
C VAL A 103 10.20 9.83 8.49
N ASP A 104 10.59 9.44 9.71
CA ASP A 104 11.77 9.94 10.41
C ASP A 104 13.08 9.40 9.82
N VAL A 105 13.02 8.31 9.05
CA VAL A 105 14.20 7.68 8.45
C VAL A 105 14.89 8.63 7.48
N PHE A 106 14.13 9.36 6.67
CA PHE A 106 14.67 10.31 5.69
C PHE A 106 15.52 11.43 6.33
N PRO A 107 14.98 12.27 7.24
CA PRO A 107 15.77 13.31 7.88
C PRO A 107 16.91 12.75 8.75
N THR A 108 16.70 11.59 9.40
CA THR A 108 17.74 10.92 10.18
C THR A 108 18.93 10.50 9.33
N ALA A 109 18.68 9.93 8.14
CA ALA A 109 19.73 9.49 7.24
C ALA A 109 20.54 10.68 6.69
N LEU A 110 19.87 11.77 6.29
CA LEU A 110 20.54 12.98 5.83
C LEU A 110 21.44 13.60 6.92
N GLU A 111 20.91 13.76 8.13
CA GLU A 111 21.69 14.35 9.22
C GLU A 111 22.86 13.44 9.64
N ALA A 112 22.66 12.11 9.67
CA ALA A 112 23.73 11.16 9.97
C ALA A 112 24.87 11.21 8.93
N MET A 113 24.58 11.61 7.69
CA MET A 113 25.58 11.85 6.63
C MET A 113 26.18 13.27 6.67
N GLY A 114 25.77 14.13 7.61
CA GLY A 114 26.17 15.53 7.68
C GLY A 114 25.59 16.40 6.57
N LEU A 115 24.49 15.96 5.94
CA LEU A 115 23.79 16.71 4.89
C LEU A 115 22.71 17.62 5.50
N SER A 116 22.37 18.69 4.78
CA SER A 116 21.26 19.56 5.15
C SER A 116 19.93 18.81 5.06
N VAL A 117 19.15 18.83 6.13
CA VAL A 117 17.80 18.26 6.19
C VAL A 117 16.81 19.30 5.69
N PRO A 118 16.08 19.06 4.58
CA PRO A 118 15.01 19.94 4.13
C PRO A 118 13.79 19.83 5.05
N GLU A 119 12.83 20.74 4.91
CA GLU A 119 11.52 20.59 5.55
C GLU A 119 10.86 19.27 5.11
N SER A 120 10.37 18.50 6.07
CA SER A 120 9.77 17.17 5.85
C SER A 120 8.80 16.83 6.99
N ASP A 121 7.92 15.85 6.78
CA ASP A 121 7.00 15.36 7.82
C ASP A 121 7.70 14.61 8.96
N GLY A 122 8.94 14.15 8.73
CA GLY A 122 9.74 13.42 9.69
C GLY A 122 10.60 14.33 10.58
N LEU A 123 11.02 13.77 11.71
CA LEU A 123 12.00 14.37 12.61
C LEU A 123 13.27 13.52 12.60
N SER A 124 14.43 14.17 12.56
CA SER A 124 15.70 13.46 12.70
C SER A 124 15.86 12.90 14.11
N LEU A 125 16.22 11.62 14.19
CA LEU A 125 16.48 10.92 15.44
C LEU A 125 17.90 11.17 15.98
N VAL A 126 18.74 11.88 15.21
CA VAL A 126 20.08 12.33 15.63
C VAL A 126 19.97 13.51 16.61
N ALA A 127 19.10 14.47 16.30
CA ALA A 127 19.09 15.82 16.87
C ALA A 127 18.61 15.95 18.33
N GLY A 128 18.02 14.91 18.94
CA GLY A 128 17.62 14.98 20.35
C GLY A 128 16.41 14.12 20.73
N ASP A 129 15.96 14.29 21.98
CA ASP A 129 14.81 13.57 22.51
C ASP A 129 13.51 13.99 21.80
N ILE A 130 12.66 13.01 21.51
CA ILE A 130 11.38 13.23 20.83
C ILE A 130 10.35 13.67 21.87
N ALA A 131 9.58 14.71 21.54
CA ALA A 131 8.54 15.23 22.43
C ALA A 131 7.51 14.14 22.79
N ALA A 132 7.18 14.02 24.07
CA ALA A 132 6.29 12.97 24.58
C ALA A 132 4.85 13.07 24.03
N ASP A 133 4.46 14.29 23.64
CA ASP A 133 3.17 14.64 23.06
C ASP A 133 3.14 14.54 21.52
N ARG A 134 4.24 14.12 20.87
CA ARG A 134 4.26 13.90 19.44
C ARG A 134 3.15 12.92 19.02
N GLY A 135 2.38 13.30 18.00
CA GLY A 135 1.48 12.38 17.32
C GLY A 135 1.99 11.95 15.95
N VAL A 136 1.38 10.88 15.43
CA VAL A 136 1.75 10.27 14.14
C VAL A 136 0.48 10.05 13.32
N TYR A 137 0.53 10.52 12.08
CA TYR A 137 -0.47 10.28 11.05
C TYR A 137 -0.29 8.90 10.41
N PHE A 138 -1.38 8.26 10.02
CA PHE A 138 -1.38 7.01 9.26
C PHE A 138 -2.62 6.91 8.36
N GLU A 139 -2.56 6.07 7.33
CA GLU A 139 -3.68 5.90 6.40
C GLU A 139 -3.63 4.56 5.66
N SER A 140 -4.78 4.15 5.13
CA SER A 140 -4.89 3.15 4.07
C SER A 140 -6.01 3.51 3.11
N TYR A 141 -5.64 3.76 1.86
CA TYR A 141 -6.57 3.86 0.73
C TYR A 141 -6.76 2.53 0.00
N TYR A 142 -6.23 1.42 0.53
CA TYR A 142 -6.28 0.14 -0.17
C TYR A 142 -7.71 -0.35 -0.40
N GLY A 143 -8.58 -0.24 0.62
CA GLY A 143 -10.02 -0.52 0.51
C GLY A 143 -10.71 0.35 -0.56
N TYR A 144 -10.41 1.66 -0.55
CA TYR A 144 -10.95 2.60 -1.52
C TYR A 144 -10.53 2.30 -2.95
N LEU A 145 -9.22 2.06 -3.16
CA LEU A 145 -8.65 1.88 -4.49
C LEU A 145 -9.03 0.54 -5.13
N ASN A 146 -9.23 -0.50 -4.34
CA ASN A 146 -9.39 -1.87 -4.84
C ASN A 146 -10.82 -2.42 -4.70
N TYR A 147 -11.54 -2.03 -3.65
CA TYR A 147 -12.84 -2.61 -3.30
C TYR A 147 -14.00 -1.62 -3.46
N GLY A 148 -13.73 -0.32 -3.61
CA GLY A 148 -14.78 0.69 -3.59
C GLY A 148 -15.39 0.89 -2.20
N TRP A 149 -14.63 0.54 -1.15
CA TRP A 149 -14.95 0.82 0.26
C TRP A 149 -14.53 2.24 0.65
N GLY A 150 -14.86 2.66 1.87
CA GLY A 150 -14.32 3.89 2.43
C GLY A 150 -12.81 3.78 2.69
N HIS A 151 -12.11 4.91 2.57
CA HIS A 151 -10.72 5.03 2.97
C HIS A 151 -10.60 5.09 4.49
N LEU A 152 -9.42 4.73 4.99
CA LEU A 152 -9.05 4.88 6.39
C LEU A 152 -7.92 5.89 6.51
N ALA A 153 -8.03 6.79 7.48
CA ALA A 153 -6.97 7.68 7.90
C ALA A 153 -7.02 7.84 9.41
N GLY A 154 -5.94 8.21 10.05
CA GLY A 154 -5.96 8.31 11.49
C GLY A 154 -4.78 9.02 12.11
N TRP A 155 -4.87 9.16 13.41
CA TRP A 155 -3.90 9.84 14.24
C TRP A 155 -3.71 9.08 15.54
N VAL A 156 -2.46 8.79 15.88
CA VAL A 156 -2.08 8.33 17.21
C VAL A 156 -1.36 9.45 17.95
N GLY A 157 -1.99 9.93 19.02
CA GLY A 157 -1.54 11.05 19.82
C GLY A 157 -0.90 10.64 21.16
N PRO A 158 -0.77 11.61 22.08
CA PRO A 158 -0.27 11.39 23.43
C PRO A 158 -1.03 10.27 24.17
N GLY A 159 -0.34 9.59 25.09
CA GLY A 159 -0.96 8.53 25.90
C GLY A 159 -1.43 7.28 25.15
N GLY A 160 -1.16 7.16 23.84
CA GLY A 160 -1.62 6.04 23.01
C GLY A 160 -3.05 6.21 22.52
N GLN A 161 -3.62 7.42 22.59
CA GLN A 161 -4.93 7.71 22.02
C GLN A 161 -4.87 7.61 20.50
N LYS A 162 -5.56 6.64 19.92
CA LYS A 162 -5.51 6.34 18.49
C LYS A 162 -6.91 6.41 17.91
N TYR A 163 -7.12 7.38 17.03
CA TYR A 163 -8.36 7.55 16.30
C TYR A 163 -8.20 7.07 14.86
N ILE A 164 -9.13 6.23 14.41
CA ILE A 164 -9.24 5.78 13.03
C ILE A 164 -10.52 6.38 12.46
N HIS A 165 -10.35 7.25 11.47
CA HIS A 165 -11.41 7.79 10.65
C HIS A 165 -11.73 6.83 9.50
N GLY A 166 -13.02 6.68 9.22
CA GLY A 166 -13.55 5.83 8.16
C GLY A 166 -15.09 5.89 8.16
N PRO A 167 -15.77 5.07 7.33
CA PRO A 167 -17.23 4.97 7.36
C PRO A 167 -17.77 4.59 8.76
N THR A 168 -17.03 3.72 9.45
CA THR A 168 -17.27 3.37 10.86
C THR A 168 -16.03 3.81 11.65
N PRO A 169 -16.04 4.99 12.30
CA PRO A 169 -14.87 5.48 13.03
C PRO A 169 -14.64 4.71 14.33
N GLU A 170 -13.39 4.59 14.73
CA GLU A 170 -12.95 3.82 15.91
C GLU A 170 -11.99 4.66 16.78
N LEU A 171 -12.01 4.47 18.10
CA LEU A 171 -11.06 5.10 19.03
C LEU A 171 -10.51 4.09 20.03
N TYR A 172 -9.19 4.04 20.16
CA TYR A 172 -8.49 3.15 21.08
C TYR A 172 -7.52 3.90 21.99
N ASN A 173 -7.20 3.28 23.13
CA ASN A 173 -6.01 3.62 23.90
C ASN A 173 -5.02 2.46 23.76
N THR A 174 -4.05 2.57 22.86
CA THR A 174 -3.09 1.49 22.54
C THR A 174 -2.10 1.19 23.65
N ALA A 175 -1.96 2.08 24.64
CA ALA A 175 -1.15 1.81 25.82
C ALA A 175 -1.88 0.89 26.82
N ALA A 176 -3.20 1.06 26.97
CA ALA A 176 -4.04 0.23 27.84
C ALA A 176 -4.62 -1.01 27.13
N ASP A 177 -4.81 -0.93 25.81
CA ASP A 177 -5.35 -1.97 24.94
C ASP A 177 -4.47 -2.14 23.69
N PRO A 178 -3.28 -2.78 23.82
CA PRO A 178 -2.38 -2.99 22.69
C PRO A 178 -2.94 -3.89 21.58
N GLY A 179 -4.06 -4.56 21.82
CA GLY A 179 -4.76 -5.38 20.84
C GLY A 179 -5.92 -4.67 20.15
N GLU A 180 -6.21 -3.41 20.53
CA GLU A 180 -7.28 -2.58 19.94
C GLU A 180 -8.64 -3.30 19.93
N THR A 181 -8.95 -4.03 21.01
CA THR A 181 -10.15 -4.86 21.12
C THR A 181 -11.35 -4.13 21.72
N SER A 182 -11.14 -2.96 22.33
CA SER A 182 -12.17 -2.18 23.03
C SER A 182 -12.32 -0.79 22.43
N ASP A 183 -13.15 -0.67 21.39
CA ASP A 183 -13.49 0.63 20.81
C ASP A 183 -14.23 1.51 21.84
N LEU A 184 -13.62 2.67 22.10
CA LEU A 184 -14.08 3.67 23.04
C LEU A 184 -15.25 4.49 22.49
N LEU A 185 -15.46 4.55 21.17
CA LEU A 185 -16.62 5.26 20.59
C LEU A 185 -17.93 4.51 20.82
N VAL A 186 -17.90 3.18 20.96
CA VAL A 186 -19.09 2.39 21.34
C VAL A 186 -19.70 2.86 22.67
N ARG A 187 -18.86 3.22 23.64
CA ARG A 187 -19.29 3.63 24.98
C ARG A 187 -19.51 5.13 25.12
N ASN A 188 -18.75 5.93 24.37
CA ASN A 188 -18.86 7.38 24.36
C ASN A 188 -18.77 7.89 22.91
N PRO A 189 -19.91 7.94 22.20
CA PRO A 189 -19.93 8.33 20.78
C PRO A 189 -19.43 9.74 20.50
N PHE A 190 -19.40 10.61 21.52
CA PHE A 190 -18.88 11.98 21.39
C PHE A 190 -17.35 12.06 21.47
N GLY A 191 -16.65 10.97 21.82
CA GLY A 191 -15.19 10.94 21.86
C GLY A 191 -14.56 11.87 22.91
N ILE A 192 -15.35 12.33 23.89
CA ILE A 192 -14.88 13.25 24.94
C ILE A 192 -14.21 12.44 26.04
N TYR A 193 -12.89 12.34 25.96
CA TYR A 193 -12.04 11.66 26.93
C TYR A 193 -11.02 12.65 27.51
N LYS A 194 -10.56 12.39 28.75
CA LYS A 194 -9.43 13.11 29.32
C LYS A 194 -8.13 12.59 28.69
N ASP A 195 -7.22 13.51 28.40
CA ASP A 195 -5.87 13.16 27.97
C ASP A 195 -5.05 12.56 29.12
N SER A 196 -3.86 12.03 28.81
CA SER A 196 -2.97 11.41 29.79
C SER A 196 -2.52 12.36 30.90
N ASP A 197 -2.56 13.67 30.68
CA ASP A 197 -2.27 14.72 31.66
C ASP A 197 -3.51 15.19 32.46
N GLY A 198 -4.69 14.62 32.17
CA GLY A 198 -5.95 14.94 32.82
C GLY A 198 -6.71 16.13 32.23
N SER A 199 -6.20 16.76 31.16
CA SER A 199 -6.86 17.85 30.45
C SER A 199 -8.08 17.37 29.64
N LEU A 200 -8.99 18.29 29.36
CA LEU A 200 -10.16 18.08 28.50
C LEU A 200 -10.05 19.04 27.32
N HIS A 201 -10.07 18.50 26.11
CA HIS A 201 -10.15 19.32 24.90
C HIS A 201 -11.61 19.66 24.59
N GLU A 202 -11.86 20.91 24.21
CA GLU A 202 -13.16 21.32 23.67
C GLU A 202 -13.39 20.53 22.36
N GLY A 203 -14.33 19.57 22.39
CA GLY A 203 -14.58 18.62 21.29
C GLY A 203 -13.98 17.21 21.46
N GLY A 204 -13.18 16.95 22.49
CA GLY A 204 -12.64 15.62 22.82
C GLY A 204 -11.43 15.17 21.99
N VAL A 205 -10.93 13.96 22.25
CA VAL A 205 -9.73 13.39 21.59
C VAL A 205 -9.93 13.27 20.08
N VAL A 206 -11.17 13.04 19.64
CA VAL A 206 -11.54 12.93 18.23
C VAL A 206 -11.36 14.26 17.50
N SER A 207 -11.73 15.41 18.09
CA SER A 207 -11.54 16.71 17.41
C SER A 207 -10.07 17.00 17.22
N VAL A 208 -9.24 16.77 18.25
CA VAL A 208 -7.78 16.93 18.18
C VAL A 208 -7.17 16.05 17.08
N ALA A 209 -7.57 14.78 17.03
CA ALA A 209 -7.10 13.87 15.99
C ALA A 209 -7.49 14.35 14.58
N ARG A 210 -8.74 14.79 14.38
CA ARG A 210 -9.23 15.31 13.09
C ARG A 210 -8.51 16.57 12.66
N GLU A 211 -8.31 17.51 13.57
CA GLU A 211 -7.55 18.73 13.31
C GLU A 211 -6.09 18.43 12.94
N ALA A 212 -5.46 17.48 13.63
CA ALA A 212 -4.11 17.04 13.32
C ALA A 212 -4.01 16.43 11.91
N MET A 213 -4.94 15.53 11.54
CA MET A 213 -5.00 14.96 10.18
C MET A 213 -5.20 16.04 9.11
N MET A 214 -6.11 16.99 9.35
CA MET A 214 -6.37 18.08 8.40
C MET A 214 -5.17 19.01 8.22
N ARG A 215 -4.39 19.26 9.27
CA ARG A 215 -3.14 20.05 9.16
C ARG A 215 -2.12 19.38 8.26
N ILE A 216 -1.97 18.05 8.35
CA ILE A 216 -1.09 17.28 7.47
C ILE A 216 -1.62 17.32 6.02
N ALA A 217 -2.92 17.09 5.82
CA ALA A 217 -3.53 17.11 4.49
C ALA A 217 -3.40 18.47 3.77
N GLN A 218 -3.40 19.57 4.54
CA GLN A 218 -3.26 20.93 4.01
C GLN A 218 -1.80 21.39 3.89
N ALA A 219 -0.84 20.58 4.33
CA ALA A 219 0.57 20.92 4.21
C ALA A 219 0.95 21.04 2.72
N PRO A 220 1.83 21.98 2.34
CA PRO A 220 2.29 22.11 0.96
C PRO A 220 2.91 20.79 0.49
N ALA A 221 2.40 20.23 -0.61
CA ALA A 221 3.08 19.11 -1.25
C ALA A 221 4.44 19.57 -1.76
N LEU A 222 5.48 18.76 -1.56
CA LEU A 222 6.78 19.01 -2.17
C LEU A 222 6.61 19.08 -3.68
N GLU A 223 7.04 20.20 -4.29
CA GLU A 223 7.08 20.29 -5.75
C GLU A 223 7.95 19.15 -6.27
N ARG A 224 7.39 18.31 -7.15
CA ARG A 224 8.17 17.33 -7.90
C ARG A 224 9.09 18.11 -8.84
N THR A 225 10.26 18.51 -8.36
CA THR A 225 11.26 19.18 -9.18
C THR A 225 11.73 18.20 -10.25
N SER A 226 11.36 18.46 -11.50
CA SER A 226 11.86 17.78 -12.68
C SER A 226 13.29 18.23 -13.01
N SER A 227 14.18 18.26 -12.02
CA SER A 227 15.58 18.61 -12.24
C SER A 227 16.35 17.34 -12.61
N GLU A 228 16.81 17.29 -13.87
CA GLU A 228 17.76 16.30 -14.38
C GLU A 228 19.06 16.24 -13.56
N GLU A 229 19.34 17.28 -12.76
CA GLU A 229 20.46 17.31 -11.83
C GLU A 229 20.05 16.73 -10.47
N GLY A 230 20.41 15.47 -10.24
CA GLY A 230 20.29 14.81 -8.92
C GLY A 230 19.14 13.82 -8.76
N ALA A 231 18.31 13.61 -9.79
CA ALA A 231 17.27 12.60 -9.74
C ALA A 231 17.88 11.20 -9.55
N VAL A 232 17.45 10.48 -8.50
CA VAL A 232 17.43 9.02 -8.57
C VAL A 232 16.63 8.70 -9.81
N SER A 233 17.30 8.24 -10.87
CA SER A 233 16.63 7.99 -12.14
C SER A 233 15.44 7.07 -11.88
N GLN A 234 14.34 7.23 -12.62
CA GLN A 234 13.25 6.25 -12.55
C GLN A 234 13.77 4.82 -12.77
N GLU A 235 14.88 4.67 -13.49
CA GLU A 235 15.64 3.45 -13.67
C GLU A 235 16.32 2.95 -12.38
N GLY A 236 16.87 3.85 -11.57
CA GLY A 236 17.39 3.55 -10.22
C GLY A 236 16.27 3.14 -9.25
N MET A 237 15.11 3.80 -9.27
CA MET A 237 13.94 3.36 -8.49
C MET A 237 13.39 2.02 -8.98
N ARG A 238 13.43 1.76 -10.30
CA ARG A 238 13.11 0.46 -10.92
C ARG A 238 14.06 -0.64 -10.48
N GLY A 239 15.37 -0.36 -10.43
CA GLY A 239 16.39 -1.30 -9.99
C GLY A 239 16.24 -1.73 -8.52
N MET A 240 15.60 -0.91 -7.68
CA MET A 240 15.34 -1.21 -6.26
C MET A 240 14.07 -2.04 -6.03
N GLY A 241 13.35 -2.45 -7.08
CA GLY A 241 12.14 -3.28 -6.96
C GLY A 241 10.89 -2.54 -6.47
N TYR A 242 11.00 -1.25 -6.14
CA TYR A 242 9.89 -0.37 -5.73
C TYR A 242 9.12 0.23 -6.92
N ALA A 243 9.54 0.00 -8.16
CA ALA A 243 8.80 0.45 -9.35
C ALA A 243 7.64 -0.49 -9.67
N GLY A 244 6.72 -0.59 -8.73
CA GLY A 244 5.43 -1.24 -8.88
C GLY A 244 4.27 -0.24 -8.95
N SER A 245 4.49 1.00 -9.38
CA SER A 245 3.40 1.86 -9.87
C SER A 245 4.00 3.13 -10.49
N ALA A 246 3.81 3.35 -11.79
CA ALA A 246 3.79 4.72 -12.29
C ALA A 246 2.81 5.51 -11.42
N SER A 247 3.11 6.76 -11.03
CA SER A 247 2.23 7.54 -10.18
C SER A 247 0.85 7.65 -10.84
N VAL A 248 -0.10 6.81 -10.40
CA VAL A 248 -1.46 6.83 -10.90
C VAL A 248 -2.08 8.09 -10.32
N SER A 249 -2.41 9.06 -11.17
CA SER A 249 -3.21 10.22 -10.77
C SER A 249 -4.65 9.76 -10.53
N VAL A 250 -4.91 9.22 -9.34
CA VAL A 250 -6.27 9.00 -8.85
C VAL A 250 -6.55 10.09 -7.84
N ASP A 251 -7.66 10.81 -8.01
CA ASP A 251 -8.13 11.74 -6.98
C ASP A 251 -8.51 10.92 -5.74
N LEU A 252 -7.75 11.08 -4.67
CA LEU A 252 -8.00 10.45 -3.38
C LEU A 252 -8.91 11.36 -2.54
N PRO A 253 -9.86 10.81 -1.78
CA PRO A 253 -10.64 11.61 -0.85
C PRO A 253 -9.73 12.16 0.25
N GLU A 254 -10.03 13.37 0.72
CA GLU A 254 -9.29 13.98 1.84
C GLU A 254 -9.31 13.08 3.09
N PRO A 255 -8.21 12.98 3.86
CA PRO A 255 -8.08 12.04 4.97
C PRO A 255 -9.26 12.03 5.96
N ALA A 256 -9.72 13.20 6.40
CA ALA A 256 -10.81 13.31 7.37
C ALA A 256 -12.21 13.50 6.73
N SER A 257 -12.33 13.40 5.41
CA SER A 257 -13.61 13.57 4.71
C SER A 257 -14.58 12.41 5.03
N PRO A 258 -15.88 12.69 5.27
CA PRO A 258 -16.84 11.63 5.51
C PRO A 258 -16.98 10.75 4.26
N SER A 259 -17.19 9.46 4.46
CA SER A 259 -17.44 8.49 3.39
C SER A 259 -18.78 7.81 3.60
N THR A 260 -19.55 7.69 2.52
CA THR A 260 -20.79 6.89 2.47
C THR A 260 -20.55 5.50 1.88
N LEU A 261 -19.30 5.19 1.52
CA LEU A 261 -18.92 3.88 1.00
C LEU A 261 -18.91 2.84 2.14
N PRO A 262 -19.02 1.55 1.80
CA PRO A 262 -19.00 0.49 2.81
C PRO A 262 -17.72 0.50 3.65
N SER A 263 -17.83 0.17 4.94
CA SER A 263 -16.68 0.06 5.84
C SER A 263 -15.84 -1.17 5.51
N PRO A 264 -14.49 -1.09 5.47
CA PRO A 264 -13.64 -2.27 5.35
C PRO A 264 -13.92 -3.34 6.41
N ALA A 265 -14.23 -2.93 7.65
CA ALA A 265 -14.47 -3.85 8.77
C ALA A 265 -15.72 -4.73 8.56
N ASP A 266 -16.74 -4.19 7.91
CA ASP A 266 -18.02 -4.87 7.70
C ASP A 266 -18.05 -5.71 6.40
N ASN A 267 -16.99 -5.65 5.57
CA ASN A 267 -16.98 -6.20 4.22
C ASN A 267 -15.80 -7.17 3.95
N LEU A 268 -15.14 -7.67 4.99
CA LEU A 268 -14.01 -8.61 4.83
C LEU A 268 -14.35 -9.88 4.04
N ASP A 269 -15.59 -10.35 4.08
CA ASP A 269 -16.02 -11.53 3.33
C ASP A 269 -15.80 -11.37 1.82
N GLU A 270 -15.95 -10.14 1.30
CA GLU A 270 -15.70 -9.81 -0.10
C GLU A 270 -14.22 -9.94 -0.46
N HIS A 271 -13.32 -9.50 0.44
CA HIS A 271 -11.88 -9.73 0.28
C HIS A 271 -11.55 -11.22 0.21
N TYR A 272 -12.07 -12.02 1.14
CA TYR A 272 -11.84 -13.46 1.13
C TYR A 272 -12.45 -14.16 -0.09
N ALA A 273 -13.57 -13.67 -0.62
CA ALA A 273 -14.16 -14.20 -1.84
C ALA A 273 -13.24 -14.01 -3.06
N VAL A 274 -12.59 -12.84 -3.19
CA VAL A 274 -11.62 -12.58 -4.27
C VAL A 274 -10.38 -13.44 -4.13
N TRP A 275 -9.80 -13.54 -2.93
CA TRP A 275 -8.62 -14.40 -2.71
C TRP A 275 -8.93 -15.89 -2.91
N SER A 276 -10.14 -16.33 -2.55
CA SER A 276 -10.62 -17.68 -2.87
C SER A 276 -10.68 -17.90 -4.38
N ALA A 277 -11.16 -16.93 -5.17
CA ALA A 277 -11.18 -17.03 -6.62
C ALA A 277 -9.77 -17.09 -7.23
N LEU A 278 -8.82 -16.29 -6.74
CA LEU A 278 -7.41 -16.37 -7.14
C LEU A 278 -6.82 -17.76 -6.86
N ALA A 279 -6.97 -18.25 -5.63
CA ALA A 279 -6.48 -19.58 -5.25
C ALA A 279 -7.14 -20.72 -6.06
N GLN A 280 -8.38 -20.55 -6.51
CA GLN A 280 -9.04 -21.49 -7.42
C GLN A 280 -8.43 -21.43 -8.82
N SER A 281 -8.15 -20.23 -9.33
CA SER A 281 -7.48 -20.01 -10.62
C SER A 281 -6.09 -20.65 -10.64
N ASP A 282 -5.29 -20.46 -9.59
CA ASP A 282 -3.94 -21.05 -9.46
C ASP A 282 -3.98 -22.58 -9.47
N ARG A 283 -5.09 -23.18 -9.04
CA ARG A 283 -5.35 -24.63 -9.08
C ARG A 283 -5.98 -25.09 -10.41
N GLY A 284 -6.00 -24.23 -11.42
CA GLY A 284 -6.58 -24.47 -12.75
C GLY A 284 -8.11 -24.48 -12.80
N LYS A 285 -8.80 -24.07 -11.73
CA LYS A 285 -10.27 -24.05 -11.65
C LYS A 285 -10.82 -22.70 -12.09
N VAL A 286 -10.40 -22.24 -13.27
CA VAL A 286 -10.69 -20.89 -13.80
C VAL A 286 -12.19 -20.61 -13.93
N ASP A 287 -13.01 -21.59 -14.36
CA ASP A 287 -14.47 -21.39 -14.46
C ASP A 287 -15.13 -21.15 -13.09
N LEU A 288 -14.62 -21.78 -12.03
CA LEU A 288 -15.12 -21.57 -10.66
C LEU A 288 -14.70 -20.18 -10.14
N ALA A 289 -13.45 -19.78 -10.41
CA ALA A 289 -12.92 -18.46 -10.07
C ALA A 289 -13.75 -17.35 -10.76
N ILE A 290 -14.03 -17.50 -12.06
CA ILE A 290 -14.89 -16.58 -12.82
C ILE A 290 -16.28 -16.49 -12.18
N ALA A 291 -16.90 -17.62 -11.83
CA ALA A 291 -18.23 -17.61 -11.20
C ALA A 291 -18.22 -16.90 -9.83
N GLY A 292 -17.18 -17.11 -9.02
CA GLY A 292 -16.99 -16.42 -7.75
C GLY A 292 -16.84 -14.91 -7.92
N LEU A 293 -15.97 -14.48 -8.84
CA LEU A 293 -15.77 -13.05 -9.13
C LEU A 293 -17.01 -12.38 -9.73
N GLN A 294 -17.80 -13.10 -10.53
CA GLN A 294 -19.08 -12.60 -11.03
C GLN A 294 -20.05 -12.29 -9.88
N GLN A 295 -20.09 -13.11 -8.83
CA GLN A 295 -20.90 -12.85 -7.66
C GLN A 295 -20.40 -11.63 -6.89
N VAL A 296 -19.08 -11.48 -6.73
CA VAL A 296 -18.47 -10.32 -6.09
C VAL A 296 -18.85 -9.04 -6.84
N VAL A 297 -18.65 -9.00 -8.15
CA VAL A 297 -19.00 -7.85 -9.00
C VAL A 297 -20.50 -7.54 -8.98
N ALA A 298 -21.35 -8.56 -8.95
CA ALA A 298 -22.80 -8.37 -8.88
C ALA A 298 -23.25 -7.77 -7.53
N ASN A 299 -22.59 -8.13 -6.43
CA ASN A 299 -22.89 -7.60 -5.10
C ASN A 299 -22.29 -6.21 -4.89
N ASN A 300 -21.08 -5.97 -5.40
CA ASN A 300 -20.39 -4.69 -5.32
C ASN A 300 -19.86 -4.27 -6.71
N PRO A 301 -20.68 -3.52 -7.49
CA PRO A 301 -20.27 -3.01 -8.80
C PRO A 301 -19.08 -2.04 -8.77
N ARG A 302 -18.66 -1.54 -7.61
CA ARG A 302 -17.52 -0.62 -7.46
C ARG A 302 -16.20 -1.35 -7.17
N HIS A 303 -16.22 -2.68 -7.03
CA HIS A 303 -15.04 -3.47 -6.70
C HIS A 303 -14.05 -3.56 -7.87
N SER A 304 -13.15 -2.58 -7.93
CA SER A 304 -12.18 -2.41 -9.02
C SER A 304 -11.27 -3.62 -9.25
N PHE A 305 -10.78 -4.21 -8.17
CA PHE A 305 -9.90 -5.36 -8.25
C PHE A 305 -10.62 -6.61 -8.79
N ALA A 306 -11.84 -6.89 -8.33
CA ALA A 306 -12.64 -8.00 -8.84
C ALA A 306 -12.99 -7.83 -10.33
N HIS A 307 -13.31 -6.61 -10.79
CA HIS A 307 -13.52 -6.32 -12.22
C HIS A 307 -12.26 -6.57 -13.05
N SER A 308 -11.10 -6.13 -12.56
CA SER A 308 -9.82 -6.31 -13.25
C SER A 308 -9.47 -7.79 -13.40
N LEU A 309 -9.55 -8.56 -12.31
CA LEU A 309 -9.30 -10.00 -12.31
C LEU A 309 -10.30 -10.77 -13.18
N LEU A 310 -11.59 -10.45 -13.06
CA LEU A 310 -12.63 -11.10 -13.86
C LEU A 310 -12.42 -10.82 -15.36
N GLY A 311 -12.09 -9.58 -15.71
CA GLY A 311 -11.76 -9.21 -17.09
C GLY A 311 -10.56 -10.00 -17.62
N GLU A 312 -9.48 -10.10 -16.84
CA GLU A 312 -8.28 -10.87 -17.19
C GLU A 312 -8.59 -12.36 -17.40
N MET A 313 -9.25 -13.01 -16.45
CA MET A 313 -9.63 -14.43 -16.56
C MET A 313 -10.57 -14.68 -17.74
N LEU A 314 -11.50 -13.76 -18.03
CA LEU A 314 -12.37 -13.85 -19.20
C LEU A 314 -11.59 -13.76 -20.52
N LEU A 315 -10.51 -12.99 -20.58
CA LEU A 315 -9.62 -12.96 -21.74
C LEU A 315 -8.83 -14.26 -21.89
N GLU A 316 -8.34 -14.82 -20.78
CA GLU A 316 -7.64 -16.12 -20.76
C GLU A 316 -8.51 -17.24 -21.36
N VAL A 317 -9.78 -17.31 -20.95
CA VAL A 317 -10.75 -18.29 -21.49
C VAL A 317 -11.36 -17.87 -22.84
N LYS A 318 -10.76 -16.88 -23.52
CA LYS A 318 -11.15 -16.40 -24.85
C LYS A 318 -12.60 -15.92 -24.96
N LYS A 319 -13.10 -15.24 -23.92
CA LYS A 319 -14.43 -14.59 -23.87
C LYS A 319 -14.32 -13.05 -23.89
N PRO A 320 -13.69 -12.42 -24.91
CA PRO A 320 -13.37 -10.99 -24.91
C PRO A 320 -14.60 -10.07 -24.84
N ARG A 321 -15.75 -10.45 -25.42
CA ARG A 321 -16.98 -9.65 -25.31
C ARG A 321 -17.49 -9.55 -23.87
N LYS A 322 -17.34 -10.61 -23.07
CA LYS A 322 -17.71 -10.59 -21.66
C LYS A 322 -16.72 -9.74 -20.86
N ALA A 323 -15.43 -9.85 -21.17
CA ALA A 323 -14.41 -9.01 -20.56
C ALA A 323 -14.68 -7.52 -20.80
N ILE A 324 -15.00 -7.12 -22.04
CA ILE A 324 -15.38 -5.73 -22.37
C ILE A 324 -16.56 -5.27 -21.51
N ALA A 325 -17.63 -6.06 -21.41
CA ALA A 325 -18.81 -5.67 -20.64
C ALA A 325 -18.48 -5.41 -19.16
N VAL A 326 -17.67 -6.28 -18.54
CA VAL A 326 -17.24 -6.13 -17.14
C VAL A 326 -16.34 -4.90 -17.00
N LEU A 327 -15.32 -4.76 -17.83
CA LEU A 327 -14.32 -3.69 -17.69
C LEU A 327 -14.89 -2.30 -18.01
N SER A 328 -15.79 -2.19 -19.00
CA SER A 328 -16.42 -0.92 -19.37
C SER A 328 -17.38 -0.40 -18.30
N ALA A 329 -18.02 -1.28 -17.51
CA ALA A 329 -18.89 -0.87 -16.41
C ALA A 329 -18.16 -0.01 -15.36
N MET A 330 -16.87 -0.27 -15.14
CA MET A 330 -16.04 0.55 -14.23
C MET A 330 -15.79 1.95 -14.78
N ILE A 331 -15.65 2.11 -16.10
CA ILE A 331 -15.49 3.42 -16.73
C ILE A 331 -16.80 4.21 -16.64
N GLU A 332 -17.96 3.54 -16.81
CA GLU A 332 -19.28 4.15 -16.64
C GLU A 332 -19.53 4.64 -15.20
N LEU A 333 -18.88 4.01 -14.20
CA LEU A 333 -18.90 4.42 -12.81
C LEU A 333 -17.83 5.47 -12.45
N GLU A 334 -17.12 6.01 -13.45
CA GLU A 334 -16.02 6.98 -13.28
C GLU A 334 -14.85 6.42 -12.44
N LEU A 335 -14.69 5.09 -12.43
CA LEU A 335 -13.64 4.37 -11.70
C LEU A 335 -12.59 3.82 -12.69
N ASP A 336 -12.16 4.66 -13.64
CA ASP A 336 -11.18 4.29 -14.65
C ASP A 336 -9.78 4.06 -14.05
N ARG A 337 -9.05 3.09 -14.60
CA ARG A 337 -7.74 2.65 -14.11
C ARG A 337 -6.84 2.14 -15.24
N PRO A 338 -5.51 2.26 -15.10
CA PRO A 338 -4.56 1.77 -16.11
C PRO A 338 -4.76 0.28 -16.44
N GLY A 339 -4.94 -0.58 -15.43
CA GLY A 339 -5.16 -2.01 -15.63
C GLY A 339 -6.41 -2.31 -16.46
N LEU A 340 -7.51 -1.58 -16.23
CA LEU A 340 -8.75 -1.71 -17.00
C LEU A 340 -8.54 -1.31 -18.46
N ARG A 341 -7.88 -0.18 -18.72
CA ARG A 341 -7.56 0.30 -20.08
C ARG A 341 -6.68 -0.70 -20.83
N ARG A 342 -5.65 -1.25 -20.18
CA ARG A 342 -4.80 -2.30 -20.78
C ARG A 342 -5.61 -3.53 -21.18
N ASN A 343 -6.47 -4.02 -20.28
CA ASN A 343 -7.26 -5.24 -20.55
C ASN A 343 -8.37 -4.99 -21.59
N LEU A 344 -8.98 -3.81 -21.63
CA LEU A 344 -9.92 -3.41 -22.70
C LEU A 344 -9.23 -3.36 -24.07
N ALA A 345 -8.00 -2.82 -24.12
CA ALA A 345 -7.21 -2.81 -25.35
C ALA A 345 -6.95 -4.23 -25.87
N LEU A 346 -6.57 -5.16 -24.99
CA LEU A 346 -6.41 -6.59 -25.32
C LEU A 346 -7.73 -7.21 -25.81
N ALA A 347 -8.83 -6.95 -25.11
CA ALA A 347 -10.13 -7.51 -25.44
C ALA A 347 -10.61 -7.11 -26.85
N HIS A 348 -10.51 -5.82 -27.18
CA HIS A 348 -10.84 -5.30 -28.50
C HIS A 348 -9.88 -5.81 -29.58
N ALA A 349 -8.58 -5.93 -29.27
CA ALA A 349 -7.60 -6.49 -30.20
C ALA A 349 -7.92 -7.97 -30.56
N MET A 350 -8.38 -8.79 -29.59
CA MET A 350 -8.82 -10.17 -29.82
C MET A 350 -10.04 -10.26 -30.75
N LEU A 351 -10.91 -9.25 -30.75
CA LEU A 351 -12.06 -9.15 -31.66
C LEU A 351 -11.71 -8.57 -33.03
N GLY A 352 -10.47 -8.10 -33.22
CA GLY A 352 -10.05 -7.38 -34.43
C GLY A 352 -10.52 -5.93 -34.49
N GLU A 353 -11.05 -5.40 -33.38
CA GLU A 353 -11.58 -4.04 -33.23
C GLU A 353 -10.44 -3.05 -32.94
N TYR A 354 -9.41 -3.06 -33.79
CA TYR A 354 -8.14 -2.36 -33.54
C TYR A 354 -8.25 -0.85 -33.35
N LYS A 355 -9.32 -0.20 -33.83
CA LYS A 355 -9.56 1.22 -33.57
C LYS A 355 -9.77 1.45 -32.06
N LEU A 356 -10.71 0.72 -31.47
CA LEU A 356 -11.00 0.77 -30.03
C LEU A 356 -9.80 0.27 -29.21
N ALA A 357 -9.14 -0.80 -29.66
CA ALA A 357 -7.96 -1.31 -28.99
C ALA A 357 -6.86 -0.23 -28.82
N LEU A 358 -6.61 0.56 -29.87
CA LEU A 358 -5.62 1.63 -29.83
C LEU A 358 -6.08 2.84 -29.01
N GLU A 359 -7.38 3.15 -28.97
CA GLU A 359 -7.93 4.18 -28.08
C GLU A 359 -7.66 3.82 -26.61
N HIS A 360 -7.96 2.59 -26.20
CA HIS A 360 -7.67 2.12 -24.84
C HIS A 360 -6.17 2.00 -24.54
N ALA A 361 -5.34 1.60 -25.52
CA ALA A 361 -3.89 1.53 -25.34
C ALA A 361 -3.25 2.91 -25.13
N ARG A 362 -3.76 3.95 -25.79
CA ARG A 362 -3.33 5.35 -25.56
C ARG A 362 -3.74 5.84 -24.19
N ALA A 363 -4.98 5.59 -23.77
CA ALA A 363 -5.43 5.94 -22.42
C ALA A 363 -4.56 5.25 -21.34
N PHE A 364 -4.18 3.98 -21.55
CA PHE A 364 -3.23 3.30 -20.67
C PHE A 364 -1.85 3.97 -20.63
N GLU A 365 -1.31 4.40 -21.78
CA GLU A 365 -0.04 5.15 -21.85
C GLU A 365 -0.14 6.52 -21.17
N GLU A 366 -1.28 7.21 -21.28
CA GLU A 366 -1.54 8.49 -20.59
C GLU A 366 -1.57 8.34 -19.07
N PHE A 367 -2.10 7.22 -18.55
CA PHE A 367 -2.05 6.91 -17.11
C PHE A 367 -0.62 6.60 -16.61
N CYS A 368 0.31 6.26 -17.50
CA CYS A 368 1.66 5.84 -17.16
C CYS A 368 2.69 6.70 -17.91
N PRO A 369 2.71 8.04 -17.67
CA PRO A 369 3.56 8.95 -18.43
C PRO A 369 5.04 8.59 -18.22
N GLY A 370 5.75 8.39 -19.33
CA GLY A 370 7.17 8.02 -19.32
C GLY A 370 7.45 6.53 -19.09
N ASP A 371 6.43 5.66 -19.03
CA ASP A 371 6.62 4.22 -18.96
C ASP A 371 6.91 3.61 -20.36
N PRO A 372 8.13 3.10 -20.62
CA PRO A 372 8.46 2.47 -21.90
C PRO A 372 7.59 1.25 -22.20
N GLN A 373 7.13 0.52 -21.18
CA GLN A 373 6.31 -0.68 -21.36
C GLN A 373 4.91 -0.34 -21.87
N ALA A 374 4.33 0.77 -21.39
CA ALA A 374 3.04 1.24 -21.87
C ALA A 374 3.11 1.69 -23.34
N ALA A 375 4.18 2.41 -23.71
CA ALA A 375 4.43 2.80 -25.09
C ALA A 375 4.68 1.58 -26.00
N GLU A 376 5.44 0.59 -25.52
CA GLU A 376 5.70 -0.67 -26.24
C GLU A 376 4.41 -1.48 -26.45
N PHE A 377 3.56 -1.56 -25.43
CA PHE A 377 2.27 -2.23 -25.50
C PHE A 377 1.40 -1.67 -26.63
N ARG A 378 1.28 -0.33 -26.74
CA ARG A 378 0.56 0.30 -27.86
C ARG A 378 1.20 -0.04 -29.21
N ARG A 379 2.53 0.08 -29.34
CA ARG A 379 3.25 -0.24 -30.59
C ARG A 379 3.02 -1.69 -31.03
N ASN A 380 2.93 -2.63 -30.09
CA ASN A 380 2.64 -4.04 -30.39
C ASN A 380 1.24 -4.23 -31.00
N ILE A 381 0.23 -3.49 -30.52
CA ILE A 381 -1.12 -3.50 -31.12
C ILE A 381 -1.11 -2.89 -32.52
N GLU A 382 -0.38 -1.79 -32.74
CA GLU A 382 -0.23 -1.15 -34.07
C GLU A 382 0.42 -2.09 -35.09
N LYS A 383 1.53 -2.74 -34.68
CA LYS A 383 2.24 -3.73 -35.51
C LYS A 383 1.30 -4.86 -35.90
N ARG A 384 0.54 -5.41 -34.95
CA ARG A 384 -0.41 -6.49 -35.22
C ARG A 384 -1.51 -6.06 -36.20
N GLN A 385 -2.02 -4.83 -36.08
CA GLN A 385 -2.99 -4.29 -37.03
C GLN A 385 -2.41 -4.19 -38.44
N ALA A 386 -1.16 -3.73 -38.57
CA ALA A 386 -0.47 -3.60 -39.85
C ALA A 386 -0.25 -4.97 -40.53
N GLU A 387 0.23 -5.97 -39.79
CA GLU A 387 0.42 -7.34 -40.28
C GLU A 387 -0.87 -7.93 -40.89
N LEU A 388 -2.00 -7.78 -40.19
CA LEU A 388 -3.30 -8.27 -40.67
C LEU A 388 -3.80 -7.51 -41.91
N LYS A 389 -3.53 -6.21 -42.03
CA LYS A 389 -3.83 -5.44 -43.24
C LYS A 389 -3.01 -5.94 -44.44
N SER A 390 -1.71 -6.18 -44.24
CA SER A 390 -0.83 -6.72 -45.29
C SER A 390 -1.23 -8.13 -45.73
N GLN A 391 -1.61 -9.02 -44.80
CA GLN A 391 -2.12 -10.36 -45.15
C GLN A 391 -3.41 -10.31 -45.97
N ARG A 392 -4.32 -9.37 -45.69
CA ARG A 392 -5.54 -9.17 -46.50
C ARG A 392 -5.27 -8.58 -47.88
N GLN A 393 -4.19 -7.82 -48.05
CA GLN A 393 -3.82 -7.22 -49.34
C GLN A 393 -2.98 -8.16 -50.22
N GLY A 394 -2.21 -9.08 -49.63
CA GLY A 394 -1.38 -10.05 -50.36
C GLY A 394 -2.05 -11.39 -50.69
N GLY A 395 -3.29 -11.61 -50.25
CA GLY A 395 -4.07 -12.82 -50.50
C GLY A 395 -5.15 -12.69 -51.58
N ASN A 396 -5.10 -11.63 -52.40
CA ASN A 396 -6.03 -11.34 -53.50
C ASN A 396 -5.39 -11.62 -54.85
#